data_AF-A0A2X2BSL1-F1
#
_entry.id   AF-A0A2X2BSL1-F1
#
_cell.length_a   1.000
_cell.length_b   1.000
_cell.length_c   1.000
_cell.angle_alpha   90.00
_cell.angle_beta   90.00
_cell.angle_gamma   90.00
#
_symmetry.space_group_name_H-M   'P 1'
#
loop_
_entity.id
_entity.type
_entity.pdbx_description
1 polymer ?
#
loop_
_entity_poly.entity_id
_entity_poly.type
_entity_poly.pdbx_seq_one_letter_code
_entity_poly.pdbx_strand_id
1 'polypeptide(L)' 'MASDAGYGFICSIDDLTSKNRAGKSLLTLPENALPLPPQRLNDELSDLIMIITQGGRMLILKPLSCQLW' A
#
# COMPACT_ATOMS: atom_id res chain seq x y z
N MET A 1 0.88 1.77 -0.22
CA MET A 1 -0.02 1.99 0.95
C MET A 1 -0.88 0.75 1.16
N ALA A 2 -1.16 0.36 2.40
CA ALA A 2 -1.96 -0.85 2.69
C ALA A 2 -2.63 -0.78 4.07
N SER A 3 -3.62 -1.65 4.29
CA SER A 3 -4.32 -1.85 5.56
C SER A 3 -4.21 -3.31 6.02
N ASP A 4 -4.31 -3.53 7.32
CA ASP A 4 -4.36 -4.86 7.93
C ASP A 4 -5.61 -5.69 7.55
N ALA A 5 -6.64 -5.04 7.00
CA ALA A 5 -7.79 -5.70 6.38
C ALA A 5 -7.45 -6.45 5.07
N GLY A 6 -6.21 -6.37 4.59
CA GLY A 6 -5.71 -7.21 3.48
C GLY A 6 -5.82 -6.59 2.09
N TYR A 7 -5.99 -5.27 1.98
CA TYR A 7 -5.96 -4.54 0.71
C TYR A 7 -4.99 -3.36 0.75
N GLY A 8 -4.58 -2.91 -0.43
CA GLY A 8 -3.65 -1.80 -0.60
C GLY A 8 -3.39 -1.51 -2.08
N PHE A 9 -2.59 -0.49 -2.33
CA PHE A 9 -2.19 -0.07 -3.67
C PHE A 9 -0.81 0.59 -3.65
N ILE A 10 -0.14 0.58 -4.80
CA ILE A 10 1.11 1.31 -5.05
C ILE A 10 0.74 2.74 -5.43
N CYS A 11 1.47 3.72 -4.89
CA CYS A 11 1.28 5.12 -5.21
C CYS A 11 2.62 5.86 -5.14
N SER A 12 2.68 7.01 -5.78
CA SER A 12 3.82 7.92 -5.71
C SER A 12 3.79 8.77 -4.43
N ILE A 13 4.89 9.48 -4.16
CA ILE A 13 4.92 10.48 -3.07
C ILE A 13 4.02 11.69 -3.38
N ASP A 14 3.85 12.02 -4.65
CA ASP A 14 2.98 13.12 -5.09
C ASP A 14 1.52 12.82 -4.77
N ASP A 15 1.12 11.54 -4.86
CA ASP A 15 -0.21 11.10 -4.44
C ASP A 15 -0.46 11.31 -2.94
N LEU A 16 0.58 11.28 -2.11
CA LEU A 16 0.47 11.45 -0.66
C LEU A 16 0.44 12.92 -0.23
N THR A 17 0.82 13.83 -1.12
CA THR A 17 0.98 15.25 -0.79
C THR A 17 -0.36 15.98 -0.80
N SER A 18 -0.66 16.76 0.25
CA SER A 18 -1.84 17.63 0.34
C SER A 18 -1.43 19.07 0.66
N LYS A 19 -2.10 20.02 0.01
CA LYS A 19 -1.95 21.46 0.29
C LYS A 19 -2.91 21.93 1.40
N ASN A 20 -3.93 21.13 1.72
CA ASN A 20 -4.94 21.47 2.71
C ASN A 20 -4.49 21.05 4.10
N ARG A 21 -4.72 21.91 5.11
CA ARG A 21 -4.40 21.60 6.52
C ARG A 21 -5.14 20.36 7.05
N ALA A 22 -6.31 20.05 6.50
CA ALA A 22 -7.09 18.86 6.85
C ALA A 22 -6.49 17.56 6.28
N GLY A 23 -5.43 17.63 5.48
CA GLY A 23 -4.79 16.45 4.85
C GLY A 23 -5.48 16.01 3.56
N LYS A 24 -5.29 14.73 3.20
CA LYS A 24 -5.90 14.05 2.05
C LYS A 24 -6.40 12.69 2.51
N SER A 25 -7.65 12.36 2.19
CA SER A 25 -8.15 10.99 2.37
C SER A 25 -7.56 10.13 1.25
N LEU A 26 -6.75 9.13 1.62
CA LEU A 26 -5.98 8.32 0.66
C LEU A 26 -6.24 6.82 0.81
N LEU A 27 -6.39 6.34 2.04
CA LEU A 27 -6.69 4.94 2.34
C LEU A 27 -8.03 4.89 3.06
N THR A 28 -9.02 4.22 2.47
CA THR A 28 -10.35 4.06 3.07
C THR A 28 -10.38 2.78 3.90
N LEU A 29 -10.45 2.91 5.22
CA LEU A 29 -10.39 1.79 6.15
C LEU A 29 -11.79 1.21 6.44
N PRO A 30 -11.98 -0.12 6.35
CA PRO A 30 -13.11 -0.80 6.97
C PRO A 30 -13.16 -0.55 8.48
N GLU A 31 -14.30 -0.86 9.09
CA GLU A 31 -14.48 -0.71 10.54
C GLU A 31 -13.40 -1.51 11.31
N ASN A 32 -12.78 -0.86 12.29
CA ASN A 32 -11.69 -1.39 13.13
C ASN A 32 -10.39 -1.76 12.38
N ALA A 33 -10.28 -1.53 11.07
CA ALA A 33 -9.05 -1.74 10.33
C ALA A 33 -8.04 -0.61 10.61
N LEU A 34 -6.75 -0.95 10.59
CA LEU A 34 -5.65 -0.02 10.79
C LEU A 34 -4.81 0.12 9.52
N PRO A 35 -4.21 1.29 9.29
CA PRO A 35 -3.22 1.48 8.24
C PRO A 35 -1.92 0.76 8.62
N LEU A 36 -1.32 0.08 7.65
CA LEU A 36 0.03 -0.47 7.80
C LEU A 36 1.08 0.63 7.55
N PRO A 37 2.26 0.55 8.19
CA PRO A 37 3.35 1.48 7.92
C PRO A 37 3.69 1.52 6.41
N PRO A 38 3.74 2.70 5.78
CA PRO A 38 4.09 2.82 4.37
C PRO A 38 5.45 2.18 4.08
N GLN A 39 5.49 1.32 3.07
CA GLN A 39 6.73 0.71 2.58
C GLN A 39 7.16 1.40 1.30
N ARG A 40 8.43 1.77 1.23
CA ARG A 40 9.03 2.32 0.02
C ARG A 40 9.36 1.19 -0.95
N LEU A 41 8.94 1.34 -2.20
CA LEU A 41 9.38 0.51 -3.30
C LEU A 41 10.61 1.19 -3.94
N ASN A 42 11.72 0.47 -4.06
CA ASN A 42 12.96 1.01 -4.62
C ASN A 42 13.06 0.73 -6.12
N ASP A 43 12.71 -0.50 -6.52
CA ASP A 43 12.71 -0.95 -7.91
C ASP A 43 11.51 -1.85 -8.17
N GLU A 44 10.58 -1.37 -9.00
CA GLU A 44 9.35 -2.09 -9.32
C GLU A 44 9.58 -3.43 -10.03
N LEU A 45 10.72 -3.59 -10.72
CA LEU A 45 11.02 -4.79 -11.50
C LEU A 45 11.64 -5.91 -10.65
N SER A 46 12.40 -5.55 -9.62
CA SER A 46 13.13 -6.50 -8.79
C SER A 46 12.55 -6.69 -7.40
N ASP A 47 11.87 -5.69 -6.84
CA ASP A 47 11.25 -5.80 -5.52
C ASP A 47 10.09 -6.81 -5.54
N LEU A 48 9.91 -7.50 -4.41
CA LEU A 48 8.80 -8.42 -4.17
C LEU A 48 7.96 -7.91 -3.00
N ILE A 49 6.64 -8.10 -3.10
CA ILE A 49 5.70 -7.79 -2.03
C ILE A 49 5.40 -9.10 -1.29
N MET A 50 5.66 -9.11 0.01
CA MET A 50 5.32 -10.22 0.89
C MET A 50 4.18 -9.81 1.83
N ILE A 51 3.15 -10.64 1.91
CA ILE A 51 2.01 -10.47 2.79
C ILE A 51 1.99 -11.64 3.77
N ILE A 52 1.98 -11.32 5.07
CA ILE A 52 1.86 -12.30 6.16
C ILE A 52 0.60 -11.97 6.95
N THR A 53 -0.26 -12.97 7.11
CA THR A 53 -1.49 -12.86 7.89
C THR A 53 -1.30 -13.38 9.31
N GLN A 54 -2.12 -12.92 10.25
CA GLN A 54 -2.14 -13.45 11.63
C GLN A 54 -2.42 -14.97 11.68
N GLY A 55 -3.14 -15.50 10.69
CA GLY A 55 -3.39 -16.94 10.56
C GLY A 55 -2.22 -17.76 10.01
N GLY A 56 -1.01 -17.18 9.90
CA GLY A 56 0.20 -17.89 9.46
C GLY A 56 0.26 -18.17 7.96
N ARG A 57 -0.60 -17.55 7.14
CA ARG A 57 -0.52 -17.64 5.68
C ARG A 57 0.44 -16.58 5.15
N MET A 58 1.25 -16.99 4.16
CA MET A 58 2.19 -16.14 3.46
C MET A 58 1.90 -16.15 1.95
N LEU A 59 1.93 -14.97 1.34
CA LEU A 59 1.84 -14.79 -0.10
C LEU A 59 2.97 -13.85 -0.55
N ILE A 60 3.69 -14.23 -1.60
CA ILE A 60 4.71 -13.39 -2.25
C ILE A 60 4.25 -13.15 -3.68
N LEU A 61 4.23 -11.89 -4.09
CA LEU A 61 3.88 -11.47 -5.45
C LEU A 61 4.81 -10.37 -5.93
N LYS A 62 4.95 -10.26 -7.25
CA LYS A 62 5.58 -9.08 -7.86
C LYS A 62 4.60 -7.90 -7.79
N PRO A 63 5.09 -6.67 -7.54
CA PRO A 63 4.32 -5.47 -7.75
C PRO A 63 3.68 -5.53 -9.14
N LEU A 64 2.37 -5.29 -9.25
CA LEU A 64 1.80 -5.04 -10.57
C LEU A 64 2.37 -3.72 -11.03
N SER A 65 3.22 -3.74 -12.06
CA SER A 65 3.62 -2.51 -12.73
C SER A 65 2.35 -1.87 -13.26
N CYS A 66 1.98 -0.73 -12.68
CA CYS A 66 1.00 0.15 -13.29
C CYS A 66 1.73 0.83 -14.47
N GLN A 67 2.04 0.06 -15.52
CA GLN A 67 2.39 0.61 -16.83
C GLN A 67 1.11 1.22 -17.39
N LEU A 68 0.81 2.42 -16.92
CA LEU A 68 -0.15 3.32 -17.55
C LEU A 68 0.43 3.73 -18.90
N TRP A 69 -0.48 3.79 -19.87
CA TRP A 69 -0.30 4.24 -21.25
C TRP A 69 0.25 5.66 -21.35
#